data_AF-A0A7S1CUD8-F1
#
_entry.id   AF-A0A7S1CUD8-F1
#
_cell.length_a   1.000
_cell.length_b   1.000
_cell.length_c   1.000
_cell.angle_alpha   90.00
_cell.angle_beta   90.00
_cell.angle_gamma   90.00
#
_symmetry.space_group_name_H-M   'P 1'
#
loop_
_entity.id
_entity.type
_entity.pdbx_description
1 polymer ?
#
loop_
_entity_poly.entity_id
_entity_poly.type
_entity_poly.pdbx_seq_one_letter_code
_entity_poly.pdbx_strand_id
1 'polypeptide(L)'
;RVHGNARVLAAITNFFEQWVAISAHKTQYDWYWPKILELFNADEHTLVSFFRNRISCTCLDDKHREVRSIKKMGICCNPRCSLPERKLQRSGMESCEQCRHVHYCSRKCQKNDWKRHKEA
;
A
#
# COMPACT_ATOMS: atom_id res chain seq x y z
N ARG A 1 -16.79 -8.27 -4.69
CA ARG A 1 -16.10 -8.47 -5.99
C ARG A 1 -16.00 -7.17 -6.84
N VAL A 2 -16.47 -6.00 -6.37
CA VAL A 2 -16.80 -4.82 -7.22
C VAL A 2 -15.58 -4.01 -7.73
N HIS A 3 -14.40 -4.10 -7.13
CA HIS A 3 -13.22 -3.30 -7.52
C HIS A 3 -12.02 -4.12 -8.03
N GLY A 4 -12.24 -5.35 -8.49
CA GLY A 4 -11.15 -6.26 -8.91
C GLY A 4 -10.22 -5.62 -9.96
N ASN A 5 -10.81 -5.05 -11.02
CA ASN A 5 -10.04 -4.43 -12.10
C ASN A 5 -9.29 -3.18 -11.62
N ALA A 6 -9.91 -2.33 -10.80
CA ALA A 6 -9.29 -1.10 -10.29
C ALA A 6 -8.05 -1.37 -9.43
N ARG A 7 -8.07 -2.43 -8.61
CA ARG A 7 -6.91 -2.84 -7.79
C ARG A 7 -5.73 -3.28 -8.64
N VAL A 8 -6.00 -4.13 -9.65
CA VAL A 8 -4.99 -4.62 -10.58
C VAL A 8 -4.37 -3.45 -11.35
N LEU A 9 -5.21 -2.54 -11.87
CA LEU A 9 -4.74 -1.34 -12.55
C LEU A 9 -3.86 -0.48 -11.64
N ALA A 10 -4.29 -0.20 -10.40
CA ALA A 10 -3.49 0.59 -9.48
C ALA A 10 -2.12 -0.06 -9.17
N ALA A 11 -2.10 -1.37 -8.93
CA ALA A 11 -0.87 -2.11 -8.66
C ALA A 11 0.08 -2.12 -9.87
N ILE A 12 -0.43 -2.37 -11.07
CA ILE A 12 0.36 -2.38 -12.31
C ILE A 12 0.88 -0.96 -12.63
N THR A 13 0.04 0.07 -12.51
CA THR A 13 0.47 1.47 -12.70
C THR A 13 1.62 1.80 -11.75
N ASN A 14 1.50 1.45 -10.46
CA ASN A 14 2.56 1.73 -9.51
C ASN A 14 3.83 0.90 -9.77
N PHE A 15 3.70 -0.33 -10.25
CA PHE A 15 4.84 -1.13 -10.69
C PHE A 15 5.61 -0.43 -11.82
N PHE A 16 4.93 0.04 -12.87
CA PHE A 16 5.60 0.73 -13.97
C PHE A 16 6.18 2.09 -13.56
N GLU A 17 5.52 2.84 -12.68
CA GLU A 17 6.09 4.07 -12.12
C GLU A 17 7.43 3.82 -11.42
N GLN A 18 7.50 2.76 -10.60
CA GLN A 18 8.72 2.37 -9.93
C GLN A 18 9.79 1.85 -10.90
N TRP A 19 9.38 1.09 -11.92
CA TRP A 19 10.28 0.62 -12.98
C TRP A 19 10.94 1.80 -13.71
N VAL A 20 10.16 2.82 -14.10
CA VAL A 20 10.69 4.04 -14.72
C VAL A 20 11.63 4.76 -13.76
N ALA A 21 11.27 4.88 -12.48
CA ALA A 21 12.10 5.52 -11.46
C ALA A 21 13.47 4.83 -11.28
N ILE A 22 13.50 3.50 -11.33
CA ILE A 22 14.71 2.67 -11.20
C ILE A 22 15.53 2.64 -12.50
N SER A 23 14.90 2.23 -13.60
CA SER A 23 15.58 1.90 -14.85
C SER A 23 15.89 3.12 -15.71
N ALA A 24 14.97 4.07 -15.81
CA ALA A 24 15.13 5.24 -16.67
C ALA A 24 15.73 6.43 -15.90
N HIS A 25 15.15 6.78 -14.76
CA HIS A 25 15.51 8.00 -14.04
C HIS A 25 16.60 7.79 -12.98
N LYS A 26 16.85 6.55 -12.54
CA LYS A 26 17.79 6.21 -11.44
C LYS A 26 17.56 7.03 -10.16
N THR A 27 16.31 7.41 -9.93
CA THR A 27 15.88 8.17 -8.74
C THR A 27 15.54 7.28 -7.55
N GLN A 28 15.42 5.97 -7.82
CA GLN A 28 15.13 4.93 -6.85
C GLN A 28 16.08 3.75 -7.11
N TYR A 29 16.64 3.17 -6.05
CA TYR A 29 17.62 2.08 -6.17
C TYR A 29 16.97 0.68 -6.16
N ASP A 30 15.86 0.53 -5.44
CA ASP A 30 15.18 -0.75 -5.29
C ASP A 30 13.66 -0.60 -5.30
N TRP A 31 12.95 -1.69 -5.59
CA TRP A 31 11.51 -1.79 -5.65
C TRP A 31 10.84 -1.67 -4.29
N TYR A 32 9.88 -0.76 -4.18
CA TYR A 32 8.96 -0.66 -3.06
C TYR A 32 7.77 -1.64 -3.23
N TRP A 33 8.07 -2.93 -3.15
CA TRP A 33 7.09 -4.04 -3.20
C TRP A 33 5.92 -3.94 -2.21
N PRO A 34 6.12 -3.51 -0.94
CA PRO A 34 5.02 -3.36 0.01
C PRO A 34 3.87 -2.49 -0.52
N LYS A 35 4.17 -1.44 -1.29
CA LYS A 35 3.13 -0.57 -1.86
C LYS A 35 2.32 -1.27 -2.94
N ILE A 36 2.98 -2.01 -3.82
CA ILE A 36 2.33 -2.77 -4.90
C ILE A 36 1.39 -3.82 -4.27
N LEU A 37 1.87 -4.55 -3.25
CA LEU A 37 1.08 -5.55 -2.53
C LEU A 37 -0.12 -4.94 -1.78
N GLU A 38 0.03 -3.74 -1.22
CA GLU A 38 -1.08 -3.00 -0.61
C GLU A 38 -2.16 -2.67 -1.64
N LEU A 39 -1.78 -2.22 -2.85
CA LEU A 39 -2.74 -1.83 -3.90
C LEU A 39 -3.59 -3.00 -4.40
N PHE A 40 -3.03 -4.22 -4.45
CA PHE A 40 -3.80 -5.43 -4.77
C PHE A 40 -4.95 -5.72 -3.78
N ASN A 41 -4.90 -5.17 -2.57
CA ASN A 41 -5.86 -5.41 -1.51
C ASN A 41 -6.50 -4.12 -0.97
N ALA A 42 -6.32 -3.01 -1.68
CA ALA A 42 -6.74 -1.70 -1.22
C ALA A 42 -8.25 -1.60 -1.02
N ASP A 43 -8.62 -0.89 0.05
CA ASP A 43 -9.96 -0.38 0.28
C ASP A 43 -10.33 0.71 -0.74
N GLU A 44 -11.62 1.00 -0.88
CA GLU A 44 -12.11 1.92 -1.89
C GLU A 44 -11.55 3.34 -1.71
N HIS A 45 -11.38 3.80 -0.45
CA HIS A 45 -10.81 5.11 -0.18
C HIS A 45 -9.35 5.18 -0.61
N THR A 46 -8.54 4.15 -0.34
CA THR A 46 -7.17 4.05 -0.83
C THR A 46 -7.09 4.06 -2.36
N LEU A 47 -7.98 3.32 -3.06
CA LEU A 47 -8.03 3.29 -4.52
C LEU A 47 -8.42 4.64 -5.13
N VAL A 48 -9.49 5.25 -4.61
CA VAL A 48 -9.96 6.55 -5.09
C VAL A 48 -8.90 7.62 -4.86
N SER A 49 -8.25 7.66 -3.68
CA SER A 49 -7.11 8.56 -3.45
C SER A 49 -5.97 8.31 -4.44
N PHE A 50 -5.65 7.06 -4.76
CA PHE A 50 -4.58 6.71 -5.71
C PHE A 50 -4.86 7.27 -7.11
N PHE A 51 -6.07 7.05 -7.64
CA PHE A 51 -6.47 7.51 -8.97
C PHE A 51 -6.70 9.01 -9.04
N ARG A 52 -7.34 9.61 -8.02
CA ARG A 52 -7.60 11.05 -7.94
C ARG A 52 -6.33 11.88 -8.05
N ASN A 53 -5.22 11.39 -7.49
CA ASN A 53 -3.94 12.08 -7.54
C ASN A 53 -3.22 11.95 -8.90
N ARG A 54 -3.75 11.16 -9.84
CA ARG A 54 -3.14 10.87 -11.15
C ARG A 54 -4.00 11.29 -12.32
N ILE A 55 -5.32 11.18 -12.17
CA ILE A 55 -6.30 11.49 -13.20
C ILE A 55 -6.98 12.78 -12.80
N SER A 56 -6.78 13.83 -13.61
CA SER A 56 -7.47 15.11 -13.44
C SER A 56 -8.91 14.98 -13.90
N CYS A 57 -9.80 14.56 -13.00
CA CYS A 57 -11.22 14.41 -13.26
C CYS A 57 -12.03 14.74 -11.99
N THR A 58 -13.00 15.64 -12.12
CA THR A 58 -13.88 16.06 -11.02
C THR A 58 -14.73 14.90 -10.47
N CYS A 59 -15.05 13.89 -11.29
CA CYS A 59 -15.76 12.70 -10.82
C CYS A 59 -15.00 11.98 -9.69
N LEU A 60 -13.67 12.04 -9.66
CA LEU A 60 -12.86 11.46 -8.59
C LEU A 60 -12.84 12.31 -7.33
N ASP A 61 -13.07 13.63 -7.43
CA ASP A 61 -13.29 14.48 -6.26
C ASP A 61 -14.60 14.12 -5.55
N ASP A 62 -15.66 13.96 -6.33
CA ASP A 62 -16.99 13.57 -5.85
C ASP A 62 -16.92 12.19 -5.20
N LYS A 63 -16.32 11.22 -5.89
CA LYS A 63 -16.12 9.87 -5.37
C LYS A 63 -15.28 9.89 -4.10
N HIS A 64 -14.24 10.73 -4.03
CA HIS A 64 -13.42 10.86 -2.83
C HIS A 64 -14.21 11.43 -1.64
N ARG A 65 -15.18 12.33 -1.87
CA ARG A 65 -16.09 12.79 -0.82
C ARG A 65 -16.97 11.65 -0.29
N GLU A 66 -17.51 10.81 -1.18
CA GLU A 66 -18.34 9.65 -0.79
C GLU A 66 -17.58 8.66 0.10
N VAL A 67 -16.32 8.36 -0.25
CA VAL A 67 -15.54 7.31 0.42
C VAL A 67 -14.69 7.82 1.58
N ARG A 68 -14.73 9.12 1.90
CA ARG A 68 -13.83 9.73 2.91
C ARG A 68 -13.96 9.11 4.30
N SER A 69 -15.16 8.63 4.65
CA SER A 69 -15.46 7.96 5.91
C SER A 69 -14.96 6.50 5.98
N ILE A 70 -14.65 5.89 4.84
CA ILE A 70 -14.11 4.53 4.79
C ILE A 70 -12.72 4.56 5.42
N LYS A 71 -12.54 3.76 6.46
CA LYS A 71 -11.28 3.61 7.15
C LYS A 71 -10.24 3.01 6.20
N LYS A 72 -9.13 3.73 5.99
CA LYS A 72 -8.00 3.21 5.23
C LYS A 72 -7.43 2.00 5.95
N MET A 73 -7.30 0.90 5.24
CA MET A 73 -6.72 -0.34 5.76
C MET A 73 -5.29 -0.47 5.25
N GLY A 74 -4.41 -1.00 6.07
CA GLY A 74 -3.09 -1.43 5.64
C GLY A 74 -2.85 -2.89 5.98
N ILE A 75 -1.76 -3.45 5.44
CA ILE A 75 -1.41 -4.86 5.55
C ILE A 75 -0.14 -4.99 6.37
N CYS A 76 -0.19 -5.79 7.43
CA CYS A 76 0.98 -6.11 8.23
C CYS A 76 2.01 -6.85 7.36
N CYS A 77 3.25 -6.35 7.35
CA CYS A 77 4.33 -6.91 6.55
C CYS A 77 4.75 -8.32 7.00
N ASN A 78 4.51 -8.67 8.27
CA ASN A 78 4.76 -10.03 8.77
C ASN A 78 3.84 -11.04 8.05
N PRO A 79 4.39 -11.97 7.24
CA PRO A 79 3.59 -12.95 6.51
C PRO A 79 2.87 -13.95 7.41
N ARG A 80 3.32 -14.10 8.66
CA ARG A 80 2.72 -14.99 9.67
C ARG A 80 1.85 -14.21 10.67
N CYS A 81 1.41 -13.01 10.34
CA CYS A 81 0.50 -12.24 11.17
C CYS A 81 -0.85 -12.98 11.31
N SER A 82 -1.37 -13.04 12.53
CA SER A 82 -2.63 -13.73 12.86
C SER A 82 -3.89 -12.90 12.63
N LEU A 83 -3.75 -11.62 12.23
CA LEU A 83 -4.91 -10.80 11.88
C LEU A 83 -5.57 -11.35 10.61
N PRO A 84 -6.91 -11.29 10.50
CA PRO A 84 -7.62 -11.64 9.27
C PRO A 84 -7.05 -10.86 8.07
N GLU A 85 -6.63 -11.59 7.03
CA GLU A 85 -5.97 -11.03 5.84
C GLU A 85 -4.73 -10.16 6.14
N ARG A 86 -4.18 -10.25 7.36
CA ARG A 86 -3.13 -9.39 7.90
C ARG A 86 -3.51 -7.90 7.95
N LYS A 87 -4.81 -7.56 7.93
CA LYS A 87 -5.29 -6.18 7.81
C LYS A 87 -5.49 -5.51 9.18
N LEU A 88 -5.12 -4.24 9.25
CA LEU A 88 -5.42 -3.34 10.38
C LEU A 88 -5.77 -1.95 9.83
N GLN A 89 -6.57 -1.18 10.57
CA GLN A 89 -6.78 0.23 10.22
C GLN A 89 -5.42 0.95 10.19
N ARG A 90 -5.14 1.69 9.12
CA ARG A 90 -3.83 2.31 8.88
C ARG A 90 -3.36 3.22 10.02
N SER A 91 -4.30 3.92 10.68
CA SER A 91 -4.00 4.78 11.84
C SER A 91 -3.51 4.01 13.08
N GLY A 92 -3.72 2.69 13.14
CA GLY A 92 -3.23 1.84 14.21
C GLY A 92 -2.00 1.01 13.84
N MET A 93 -1.41 1.23 12.67
CA MET A 93 -0.21 0.51 12.24
C MET A 93 1.06 1.24 12.65
N GLU A 94 2.10 0.47 12.94
CA GLU A 94 3.44 0.99 13.24
C GLU A 94 4.34 0.88 12.01
N SER A 95 4.95 2.00 11.62
CA SER A 95 5.99 1.99 10.59
C SER A 95 7.29 1.44 11.16
N CYS A 96 8.04 0.68 10.36
CA CYS A 96 9.41 0.32 10.72
C CYS A 96 10.23 1.60 10.92
N GLU A 97 10.78 1.80 12.11
CA GLU A 97 11.53 3.02 12.44
C GLU A 97 12.79 3.21 11.58
N GLN A 98 13.37 2.09 11.11
CA GLN A 98 14.59 2.10 10.30
C GLN A 98 14.32 2.42 8.83
N CYS A 99 13.51 1.61 8.14
CA CYS A 99 13.28 1.79 6.70
C CYS A 99 12.12 2.74 6.40
N ARG A 100 11.14 2.89 7.30
CA ARG A 100 9.90 3.66 7.14
C ARG A 100 9.01 3.26 5.96
N HIS A 101 9.36 2.20 5.24
CA HIS A 101 8.65 1.69 4.07
C HIS A 101 7.62 0.61 4.42
N VAL A 102 7.86 -0.22 5.43
CA VAL A 102 6.90 -1.28 5.80
C VAL A 102 6.13 -0.92 7.06
N HIS A 103 4.92 -1.44 7.14
CA HIS A 103 4.04 -1.28 8.30
C HIS A 103 3.75 -2.61 8.96
N TYR A 104 3.66 -2.60 10.28
CA TYR A 104 3.34 -3.75 11.12
C TYR A 104 2.12 -3.43 11.98
N CYS A 105 1.34 -4.45 12.33
CA CYS A 105 0.24 -4.27 13.28
C CYS A 105 0.73 -4.14 14.74
N SER A 106 2.01 -4.45 15.01
CA SER A 106 2.66 -4.32 16.31
C SER A 106 4.17 -4.57 16.23
N ARG A 107 4.92 -4.05 17.20
CA ARG A 107 6.34 -4.39 17.44
C ARG A 107 6.62 -5.88 17.49
N LYS A 108 5.68 -6.70 17.99
CA LYS A 108 5.80 -8.17 18.00
C LYS A 108 5.88 -8.72 16.57
N CYS A 109 5.00 -8.26 15.68
CA CYS A 109 5.05 -8.67 14.27
C CYS A 109 6.32 -8.21 13.57
N GLN A 110 6.82 -7.01 13.87
CA GLN A 110 8.10 -6.55 13.35
C GLN A 110 9.26 -7.44 13.79
N LYS A 111 9.37 -7.75 15.09
CA LYS A 111 10.42 -8.64 15.63
C LYS A 111 10.39 -10.03 15.00
N ASN A 112 9.19 -10.59 14.81
CA ASN A 112 9.02 -11.91 14.20
C ASN A 112 9.43 -11.95 12.72
N ASP A 113 9.22 -10.84 12.00
CA ASP A 113 9.57 -10.71 10.57
C ASP A 113 11.02 -10.26 10.36
N TRP A 114 11.71 -9.80 11.41
CA TRP A 114 12.99 -9.11 11.32
C TRP A 114 14.06 -9.85 10.51
N LYS A 115 14.16 -11.18 10.66
CA LYS A 115 15.14 -11.99 9.93
C LYS A 115 15.00 -11.80 8.41
N ARG A 116 13.76 -11.80 7.90
CA ARG A 116 13.44 -11.58 6.49
C ARG A 116 13.52 -10.10 6.12
N HIS A 117 13.02 -9.22 6.97
CA HIS A 117 12.92 -7.80 6.66
C HIS A 117 14.29 -7.13 6.54
N LYS A 118 15.26 -7.43 7.41
CA LYS A 118 16.58 -6.78 7.42
C LYS A 118 17.46 -7.13 6.19
N GLU A 119 17.07 -8.14 5.43
CA GLU A 119 17.75 -8.60 4.22
C GLU A 119 17.20 -7.92 2.96
N ALA A 120 16.15 -7.09 3.10
CA ALA A 120 15.52 -6.29 2.06
C ALA A 120 15.75 -4.79 2.32
#